data_AF-S7HQM9-F1
#
_entry.id   AF-S7HQM9-F1
#
_cell.length_a   1.000
_cell.length_b   1.000
_cell.length_c   1.000
_cell.angle_alpha   90.00
_cell.angle_beta   90.00
_cell.angle_gamma   90.00
#
_symmetry.space_group_name_H-M   'P 1'
#
loop_
_entity.id
_entity.type
_entity.pdbx_description
1 polymer ?
#
loop_
_entity_poly.entity_id
_entity_poly.type
_entity_poly.pdbx_seq_one_letter_code
_entity_poly.pdbx_strand_id
1 'polypeptide(L)'
;MKLKYIAIFALAFAICAGWNLLFDAPKTAKPAVETAAKLQEEKEPQGSWPAPLRPLEIRIYPYLHFHEAMDNKIKKIPVYVAINAISKPMQHAVVATEDRRFYDHGAIDPIGIIRAVLVNIESGETVEGGSTISQQVVKNVFLSQDRTMARKAQEFVMAFLLEHYYSKDEILEIYLNTAYFGANATGIDDAARTYFTTTPEKLDLAQASMLAGLVQAPTYYNPLKNYDAAKARQKTVLTLMAEQGYISPEQGAEAYKKEILERK
;
A
#
# COMPACT_ATOMS: atom_id res chain seq x y z
N MET A 1 -25.99 4.46 9.56
CA MET A 1 -24.77 5.31 9.54
C MET A 1 -24.72 6.14 10.84
N LYS A 2 -23.80 5.87 11.78
CA LYS A 2 -23.77 6.63 13.05
C LYS A 2 -23.39 8.09 12.76
N LEU A 3 -24.17 9.05 13.27
CA LEU A 3 -24.11 10.50 12.99
C LEU A 3 -22.70 11.12 13.12
N LYS A 4 -21.84 10.54 13.97
CA LYS A 4 -20.46 10.99 14.21
C LYS A 4 -19.54 10.81 12.99
N TYR A 5 -19.78 9.82 12.13
CA TYR A 5 -18.94 9.57 10.95
C TYR A 5 -19.30 10.49 9.77
N ILE A 6 -20.54 10.98 9.72
CA ILE A 6 -20.99 11.97 8.72
C ILE A 6 -20.28 13.31 8.95
N ALA A 7 -20.12 13.71 10.22
CA ALA A 7 -19.47 14.98 10.56
C ALA A 7 -17.97 14.97 10.20
N ILE A 8 -17.28 13.84 10.44
CA ILE A 8 -15.86 13.68 10.09
C ILE A 8 -15.68 13.63 8.56
N PHE A 9 -16.54 12.89 7.86
CA PHE A 9 -16.59 12.87 6.40
C PHE A 9 -16.86 14.25 5.82
N ALA A 10 -17.85 14.99 6.33
CA ALA A 10 -18.20 16.32 5.86
C ALA A 10 -17.09 17.36 6.14
N LEU A 11 -16.41 17.28 7.27
CA LEU A 11 -15.31 18.18 7.62
C LEU A 11 -14.08 17.93 6.72
N ALA A 12 -13.68 16.67 6.56
CA ALA A 12 -12.56 16.30 5.69
C ALA A 12 -12.89 16.55 4.21
N PHE A 13 -14.12 16.28 3.79
CA PHE A 13 -14.61 16.59 2.44
C PHE A 13 -14.67 18.09 2.19
N ALA A 14 -15.10 18.92 3.15
CA ALA A 14 -15.09 20.38 3.01
C ALA A 14 -13.68 20.94 2.88
N ILE A 15 -12.70 20.38 3.61
CA ILE A 15 -11.28 20.74 3.49
C ILE A 15 -10.72 20.33 2.11
N CYS A 16 -11.05 19.12 1.62
CA CYS A 16 -10.60 18.62 0.32
C CYS A 16 -11.27 19.31 -0.89
N ALA A 17 -12.59 19.50 -0.83
CA ALA A 17 -13.38 20.12 -1.89
C ALA A 17 -13.13 21.63 -1.95
N GLY A 18 -13.03 22.29 -0.79
CA GLY A 18 -12.72 23.72 -0.70
C GLY A 18 -11.34 24.07 -1.27
N TRP A 19 -10.32 23.23 -1.02
CA TRP A 19 -8.97 23.50 -1.50
C TRP A 19 -8.84 23.36 -3.03
N ASN A 20 -9.41 22.30 -3.62
CA ASN A 20 -9.39 22.10 -5.07
C ASN A 20 -10.25 23.12 -5.83
N LEU A 21 -11.33 23.63 -5.22
CA LEU A 21 -12.17 24.69 -5.80
C LEU A 21 -11.53 26.09 -5.71
N LEU A 22 -10.73 26.36 -4.66
CA LEU A 22 -10.13 27.68 -4.43
C LEU A 22 -8.73 27.87 -5.03
N PHE A 23 -7.95 26.80 -5.22
CA PHE A 23 -6.52 26.93 -5.54
C PHE A 23 -6.03 26.12 -6.75
N ASP A 24 -6.86 25.27 -7.35
CA ASP A 24 -6.59 24.60 -8.63
C ASP A 24 -7.37 25.29 -9.76
N ALA A 25 -6.95 26.52 -10.10
CA ALA A 25 -7.32 27.07 -11.40
C ALA A 25 -6.65 26.21 -12.49
N PRO A 26 -7.34 25.87 -13.60
CA PRO A 26 -6.73 25.12 -14.68
C PRO A 26 -5.51 25.89 -15.18
N LYS A 27 -4.31 25.29 -15.04
CA LYS A 27 -3.12 25.79 -15.73
C LYS A 27 -3.48 25.88 -17.20
N THR A 28 -3.42 27.07 -17.77
CA THR A 28 -3.73 27.33 -19.17
C THR A 28 -2.81 26.49 -20.06
N ALA A 29 -3.29 25.33 -20.48
CA ALA A 29 -2.67 24.61 -21.58
C ALA A 29 -2.86 25.46 -22.83
N LYS A 30 -1.73 25.82 -23.49
CA LYS A 30 -1.75 26.41 -24.83
C LYS A 30 -2.60 25.53 -25.76
N PRO A 31 -3.39 26.10 -26.67
CA PRO A 31 -4.24 25.31 -27.54
C PRO A 31 -3.36 24.57 -28.55
N ALA A 32 -3.20 23.26 -28.37
CA ALA A 32 -2.74 22.38 -29.43
C ALA A 32 -3.94 22.11 -30.34
N VAL A 33 -4.05 22.94 -31.39
CA VAL A 33 -4.81 22.62 -32.59
C VAL A 33 -4.14 21.40 -33.25
N GLU A 34 -4.97 20.52 -33.80
CA GLU A 34 -4.62 19.40 -34.69
C GLU A 34 -3.86 18.21 -34.08
N THR A 35 -4.61 17.25 -33.54
CA THR A 35 -4.60 15.87 -34.10
C THR A 35 -5.88 15.12 -33.71
N ALA A 36 -7.01 15.57 -34.25
CA ALA A 36 -8.23 14.76 -34.30
C ALA A 36 -8.09 13.74 -35.44
N ALA A 37 -7.52 12.57 -35.17
CA ALA A 37 -7.76 11.34 -35.94
C ALA A 37 -7.04 10.15 -35.30
N LYS A 38 -7.82 9.09 -35.03
CA LYS A 38 -7.42 7.72 -34.64
C LYS A 38 -7.06 7.52 -33.17
N LEU A 39 -8.10 7.41 -32.35
CA LEU A 39 -8.12 6.40 -31.29
C LEU A 39 -9.22 5.41 -31.66
N GLN A 40 -8.80 4.17 -31.91
CA GLN A 40 -9.66 3.05 -32.24
C GLN A 40 -10.64 2.81 -31.08
N GLU A 41 -11.88 2.52 -31.45
CA GLU A 41 -12.95 2.08 -30.57
C GLU A 41 -12.54 0.78 -29.85
N GLU A 42 -12.08 0.87 -28.60
CA GLU A 42 -12.21 -0.24 -27.67
C GLU A 42 -13.66 -0.23 -27.14
N LYS A 43 -14.45 -1.21 -27.57
CA LYS A 43 -15.79 -1.45 -27.04
C LYS A 43 -15.70 -1.77 -25.55
N GLU A 44 -16.08 -0.80 -24.72
CA GLU A 44 -16.33 -1.03 -23.29
C GLU A 44 -17.45 -2.08 -23.11
N PRO A 45 -17.32 -3.00 -22.12
CA PRO A 45 -18.33 -4.01 -21.87
C PRO A 45 -19.58 -3.35 -21.27
N GLN A 46 -20.74 -3.63 -21.89
CA GLN A 46 -22.05 -3.17 -21.46
C GLN A 46 -22.42 -3.76 -20.09
N GLY A 47 -22.24 -2.95 -19.05
CA GLY A 47 -22.80 -3.12 -17.71
C GLY A 47 -23.34 -1.76 -17.26
N SER A 48 -24.63 -1.72 -16.95
CA SER A 48 -25.50 -0.52 -16.81
C SER A 48 -24.96 0.59 -15.90
N TRP A 49 -24.63 1.76 -16.50
CA TRP A 49 -24.50 3.05 -15.81
C TRP A 49 -25.14 4.17 -16.68
N PRO A 50 -25.76 5.21 -16.08
CA PRO A 50 -26.49 6.20 -16.84
C PRO A 50 -25.56 7.33 -17.33
N ALA A 51 -25.39 7.46 -18.65
CA ALA A 51 -24.71 8.57 -19.33
C ALA A 51 -23.22 8.81 -18.94
N PRO A 52 -22.40 9.50 -19.78
CA PRO A 52 -21.03 9.80 -19.38
C PRO A 52 -21.02 10.68 -18.12
N LEU A 53 -20.40 10.17 -17.04
CA LEU A 53 -20.26 10.89 -15.78
C LEU A 53 -19.56 12.24 -15.99
N ARG A 54 -20.05 13.29 -15.34
CA ARG A 54 -19.39 14.61 -15.35
C ARG A 54 -18.03 14.53 -14.63
N PRO A 55 -17.06 15.43 -14.91
CA PRO A 55 -15.73 15.37 -14.29
C PRO A 55 -15.73 15.35 -12.76
N LEU A 56 -16.67 16.04 -12.13
CA LEU A 56 -16.84 16.01 -10.67
C LEU A 56 -17.36 14.66 -10.18
N GLU A 57 -18.31 14.05 -10.90
CA GLU A 57 -18.90 12.76 -10.55
C GLU A 57 -17.83 11.66 -10.60
N ILE A 58 -16.96 11.67 -11.61
CA ILE A 58 -15.81 10.74 -11.70
C ILE A 58 -14.90 10.88 -10.47
N ARG A 59 -14.65 12.11 -10.00
CA ARG A 59 -13.77 12.37 -8.84
C ARG A 59 -14.37 11.89 -7.52
N ILE A 60 -15.69 12.03 -7.34
CA ILE A 60 -16.36 11.67 -6.08
C ILE A 60 -16.85 10.21 -6.07
N TYR A 61 -16.97 9.58 -7.24
CA TYR A 61 -17.47 8.21 -7.39
C TYR A 61 -16.77 7.20 -6.45
N PRO A 62 -15.42 7.16 -6.34
CA PRO A 62 -14.75 6.21 -5.46
C PRO A 62 -15.07 6.39 -3.98
N TYR A 63 -15.58 7.57 -3.56
CA TYR A 63 -15.96 7.82 -2.17
C TYR A 63 -17.40 7.39 -1.89
N LEU A 64 -18.29 7.54 -2.86
CA LEU A 64 -19.71 7.20 -2.73
C LEU A 64 -19.95 5.70 -2.97
N HIS A 65 -19.18 5.10 -3.89
CA HIS A 65 -19.29 3.71 -4.32
C HIS A 65 -18.01 2.94 -3.97
N PHE A 66 -17.47 3.16 -2.76
CA PHE A 66 -16.13 2.68 -2.39
C PHE A 66 -15.94 1.18 -2.56
N HIS A 67 -16.89 0.37 -2.09
CA HIS A 67 -16.82 -1.09 -2.22
C HIS A 67 -16.68 -1.52 -3.69
N GLU A 68 -17.57 -1.03 -4.56
CA GLU A 68 -17.53 -1.34 -5.99
C GLU A 68 -16.28 -0.77 -6.68
N ALA A 69 -15.86 0.45 -6.32
CA ALA A 69 -14.64 1.03 -6.85
C ALA A 69 -13.42 0.19 -6.50
N MET A 70 -13.38 -0.38 -5.28
CA MET A 70 -12.34 -1.30 -4.85
C MET A 70 -12.43 -2.64 -5.57
N ASP A 71 -13.61 -3.25 -5.70
CA ASP A 71 -13.81 -4.51 -6.45
C ASP A 71 -13.31 -4.37 -7.90
N ASN A 72 -13.64 -3.25 -8.54
CA ASN A 72 -13.21 -2.96 -9.91
C ASN A 72 -11.69 -2.77 -10.02
N LYS A 73 -11.02 -2.34 -8.95
CA LYS A 73 -9.57 -2.25 -8.88
C LYS A 73 -8.93 -3.61 -8.63
N ILE A 74 -9.45 -4.38 -7.68
CA ILE A 74 -8.98 -5.74 -7.37
C ILE A 74 -9.07 -6.64 -8.59
N LYS A 75 -10.19 -6.61 -9.33
CA LYS A 75 -10.38 -7.39 -10.57
C LYS A 75 -9.36 -7.07 -11.68
N LYS A 76 -8.71 -5.90 -11.63
CA LYS A 76 -7.69 -5.47 -12.60
C LYS A 76 -6.28 -5.88 -12.19
N ILE A 77 -6.08 -6.42 -10.98
CA ILE A 77 -4.80 -6.96 -10.55
C ILE A 77 -4.56 -8.27 -11.33
N PRO A 78 -3.47 -8.39 -12.12
CA PRO A 78 -3.27 -9.53 -13.00
C PRO A 78 -3.24 -10.89 -12.29
N VAL A 79 -2.56 -10.95 -11.14
CA VAL A 79 -2.52 -12.13 -10.27
C VAL A 79 -2.89 -11.70 -8.87
N TYR A 80 -4.00 -12.22 -8.36
CA TYR A 80 -4.48 -11.93 -7.02
C TYR A 80 -4.43 -13.20 -6.16
N VAL A 81 -3.71 -13.14 -5.05
CA VAL A 81 -3.45 -14.26 -4.16
C VAL A 81 -4.21 -14.07 -2.87
N ALA A 82 -5.08 -15.02 -2.55
CA ALA A 82 -5.82 -15.03 -1.29
C ALA A 82 -4.87 -15.16 -0.09
N ILE A 83 -5.24 -14.56 1.04
CA ILE A 83 -4.42 -14.44 2.26
C ILE A 83 -4.03 -15.80 2.82
N ASN A 84 -4.87 -16.82 2.65
CA ASN A 84 -4.59 -18.19 3.07
C ASN A 84 -3.56 -18.90 2.18
N ALA A 85 -3.29 -18.39 0.97
CA ALA A 85 -2.27 -18.87 0.04
C ALA A 85 -0.99 -18.02 0.11
N ILE A 86 -0.88 -17.11 1.09
CA ILE A 86 0.34 -16.36 1.39
C ILE A 86 0.92 -16.90 2.69
N SER A 87 2.23 -17.19 2.72
CA SER A 87 2.84 -17.79 3.91
C SER A 87 2.67 -16.91 5.16
N LYS A 88 2.46 -17.54 6.31
CA LYS A 88 2.36 -16.81 7.60
C LYS A 88 3.61 -15.99 7.93
N PRO A 89 4.85 -16.46 7.66
CA PRO A 89 6.03 -15.61 7.79
C PRO A 89 5.94 -14.31 6.98
N MET A 90 5.41 -14.34 5.76
CA MET A 90 5.23 -13.14 4.93
C MET A 90 4.21 -12.17 5.51
N GLN A 91 3.05 -12.68 5.96
CA GLN A 91 2.02 -11.87 6.63
C GLN A 91 2.59 -11.19 7.88
N HIS A 92 3.26 -11.96 8.75
CA HIS A 92 3.84 -11.45 9.99
C HIS A 92 4.99 -10.47 9.74
N ALA A 93 5.84 -10.72 8.74
CA ALA A 93 6.96 -9.83 8.41
C ALA A 93 6.48 -8.44 7.97
N VAL A 94 5.43 -8.39 7.14
CA VAL A 94 4.80 -7.13 6.72
C VAL A 94 4.18 -6.41 7.91
N VAL A 95 3.35 -7.09 8.69
CA VAL A 95 2.72 -6.47 9.88
C VAL A 95 3.79 -5.95 10.84
N ALA A 96 4.81 -6.74 11.14
CA ALA A 96 5.87 -6.36 12.07
C ALA A 96 6.65 -5.12 11.62
N THR A 97 6.85 -4.96 10.31
CA THR A 97 7.70 -3.90 9.75
C THR A 97 6.94 -2.63 9.43
N GLU A 98 5.76 -2.78 8.82
CA GLU A 98 5.00 -1.67 8.25
C GLU A 98 4.01 -1.10 9.25
N ASP A 99 3.42 -1.95 10.09
CA ASP A 99 2.34 -1.55 10.98
C ASP A 99 2.16 -2.53 12.16
N ARG A 100 3.06 -2.43 13.16
CA ARG A 100 3.15 -3.38 14.28
C ARG A 100 1.84 -3.61 15.06
N ARG A 101 0.93 -2.63 15.02
CA ARG A 101 -0.35 -2.65 15.74
C ARG A 101 -1.54 -2.73 14.77
N PHE A 102 -1.29 -3.20 13.55
CA PHE A 102 -2.27 -3.26 12.47
C PHE A 102 -3.65 -3.80 12.91
N TYR A 103 -3.66 -4.86 13.71
CA TYR A 103 -4.89 -5.49 14.19
C TYR A 103 -5.57 -4.76 15.35
N ASP A 104 -4.89 -3.80 16.00
CA ASP A 104 -5.35 -3.11 17.22
C ASP A 104 -5.94 -1.71 16.95
N HIS A 105 -5.74 -1.14 15.76
CA HIS A 105 -6.24 0.19 15.41
C HIS A 105 -7.14 0.17 14.17
N GLY A 106 -7.78 1.29 13.87
CA GLY A 106 -8.56 1.48 12.63
C GLY A 106 -7.72 2.09 11.51
N ALA A 107 -8.31 2.98 10.72
CA ALA A 107 -7.64 3.63 9.59
C ALA A 107 -6.35 4.39 9.94
N ILE A 108 -6.24 4.84 11.19
CA ILE A 108 -5.07 5.54 11.71
C ILE A 108 -4.58 4.89 13.00
N ASP A 109 -3.28 5.04 13.26
CA ASP A 109 -2.66 4.65 14.51
C ASP A 109 -2.06 5.86 15.25
N PRO A 110 -2.81 6.54 16.13
CA PRO A 110 -2.29 7.69 16.87
C PRO A 110 -1.08 7.34 17.76
N ILE A 111 -1.11 6.17 18.40
CA ILE A 111 -0.01 5.69 19.25
C ILE A 111 1.22 5.39 18.38
N GLY A 112 1.03 4.77 17.21
CA GLY A 112 2.10 4.49 16.26
C GLY A 112 2.72 5.74 15.66
N ILE A 113 1.91 6.77 15.36
CA ILE A 113 2.39 8.07 14.90
C ILE A 113 3.27 8.73 15.97
N ILE A 114 2.80 8.81 17.22
CA ILE A 114 3.57 9.43 18.32
C ILE A 114 4.89 8.69 18.51
N ARG A 115 4.84 7.36 18.54
CA ARG A 115 6.03 6.52 18.64
C ARG A 115 7.02 6.74 17.51
N ALA A 116 6.56 6.72 16.26
CA ALA A 116 7.43 6.93 15.09
C ALA A 116 8.10 8.31 15.16
N VAL A 117 7.38 9.34 15.63
CA VAL A 117 7.96 10.67 15.88
C VAL A 117 9.07 10.62 16.93
N LEU A 118 8.83 9.97 18.07
CA LEU A 118 9.85 9.84 19.13
C LEU A 118 11.10 9.10 18.63
N VAL A 119 10.93 7.94 17.99
CA VAL A 119 12.04 7.13 17.45
C VAL A 119 12.84 7.92 16.40
N ASN A 120 12.17 8.64 15.50
CA ASN A 120 12.85 9.40 14.46
C ASN A 120 13.60 10.64 15.01
N ILE A 121 13.13 11.21 16.13
CA ILE A 121 13.86 12.29 16.83
C ILE A 121 15.11 11.73 17.50
N GLU A 122 15.00 10.58 18.17
CA GLU A 122 16.13 9.93 18.86
C GLU A 122 17.21 9.43 17.88
N SER A 123 16.82 8.91 16.72
CA SER A 123 17.74 8.43 15.68
C SER A 123 18.36 9.55 14.84
N GLY A 124 17.75 10.74 14.82
CA GLY A 124 18.16 11.83 13.93
C GLY A 124 17.83 11.61 12.45
N GLU A 125 17.12 10.52 12.12
CA GLU A 125 16.72 10.16 10.75
C GLU A 125 15.34 9.47 10.72
N THR A 126 14.71 9.36 9.55
CA THR A 126 13.42 8.66 9.44
C THR A 126 13.64 7.15 9.42
N VAL A 127 13.49 6.51 10.58
CA VAL A 127 13.64 5.07 10.77
C VAL A 127 12.28 4.35 10.69
N GLU A 128 11.23 4.95 11.27
CA GLU A 128 9.88 4.41 11.29
C GLU A 128 8.88 5.30 10.55
N GLY A 129 7.96 4.65 9.82
CA GLY A 129 6.81 5.32 9.21
C GLY A 129 5.63 5.41 10.18
N GLY A 130 4.89 6.51 10.11
CA GLY A 130 3.63 6.68 10.86
C GLY A 130 2.37 6.32 10.07
N SER A 131 2.49 5.75 8.87
CA SER A 131 1.34 5.40 8.03
C SER A 131 0.92 3.95 8.25
N THR A 132 -0.39 3.70 8.33
CA THR A 132 -0.95 2.35 8.53
C THR A 132 -0.95 1.54 7.23
N ILE A 133 -1.04 0.21 7.31
CA ILE A 133 -1.22 -0.64 6.11
C ILE A 133 -2.47 -0.22 5.33
N SER A 134 -3.56 0.15 6.01
CA SER A 134 -4.81 0.62 5.39
C SER A 134 -4.62 1.90 4.56
N GLN A 135 -3.84 2.85 5.08
CA GLN A 135 -3.43 4.04 4.34
C GLN A 135 -2.59 3.68 3.11
N GLN A 136 -1.69 2.71 3.25
CA GLN A 136 -0.86 2.25 2.14
C GLN A 136 -1.68 1.54 1.05
N VAL A 137 -2.68 0.72 1.40
CA VAL A 137 -3.61 0.12 0.43
C VAL A 137 -4.28 1.20 -0.41
N VAL A 138 -4.85 2.22 0.24
CA VAL A 138 -5.51 3.32 -0.46
C VAL A 138 -4.55 4.06 -1.39
N LYS A 139 -3.33 4.36 -0.90
CA LYS A 139 -2.28 4.99 -1.70
C LYS A 139 -1.94 4.17 -2.93
N ASN A 140 -1.82 2.84 -2.80
CA ASN A 140 -1.43 1.95 -3.89
C ASN A 140 -2.56 1.79 -4.92
N VAL A 141 -3.82 1.73 -4.49
CA VAL A 141 -4.97 1.39 -5.35
C VAL A 141 -5.58 2.61 -6.05
N PHE A 142 -5.70 3.73 -5.35
CA PHE A 142 -6.52 4.87 -5.80
C PHE A 142 -5.71 6.12 -6.12
N LEU A 143 -4.59 6.36 -5.45
CA LEU A 143 -3.96 7.68 -5.45
C LEU A 143 -2.75 7.76 -6.40
N SER A 144 -2.54 8.95 -6.97
CA SER A 144 -1.33 9.24 -7.73
C SER A 144 -0.11 9.37 -6.81
N GLN A 145 1.08 9.32 -7.39
CA GLN A 145 2.34 9.47 -6.66
C GLN A 145 2.64 10.92 -6.21
N ASP A 146 1.73 11.88 -6.49
CA ASP A 146 1.90 13.30 -6.18
C ASP A 146 1.93 13.62 -4.68
N ARG A 147 3.04 14.15 -4.16
CA ARG A 147 3.21 14.42 -2.72
C ARG A 147 2.54 15.73 -2.27
N THR A 148 1.21 15.77 -2.25
CA THR A 148 0.42 16.94 -1.79
C THR A 148 -0.36 16.66 -0.50
N MET A 149 -0.63 17.72 0.27
CA MET A 149 -1.49 17.61 1.48
C MET A 149 -2.92 17.22 1.14
N ALA A 150 -3.44 17.68 0.00
CA ALA A 150 -4.74 17.28 -0.52
C ALA A 150 -4.81 15.76 -0.76
N ARG A 151 -3.78 15.17 -1.39
CA ARG A 151 -3.68 13.72 -1.54
C ARG A 151 -3.66 13.01 -0.18
N LYS A 152 -2.92 13.53 0.80
CA LYS A 152 -2.86 12.89 2.13
C LYS A 152 -4.21 12.94 2.86
N ALA A 153 -5.01 13.99 2.68
CA ALA A 153 -6.36 14.06 3.21
C ALA A 153 -7.32 13.07 2.52
N GLN A 154 -7.19 12.88 1.20
CA GLN A 154 -7.91 11.84 0.47
C GLN A 154 -7.57 10.44 0.98
N GLU A 155 -6.27 10.17 1.19
CA GLU A 155 -5.78 8.91 1.75
C GLU A 155 -6.41 8.61 3.10
N PHE A 156 -6.48 9.63 3.98
CA PHE A 156 -7.12 9.51 5.28
C PHE A 156 -8.60 9.14 5.14
N VAL A 157 -9.39 9.89 4.36
CA VAL A 157 -10.82 9.63 4.18
C VAL A 157 -11.08 8.23 3.61
N MET A 158 -10.35 7.85 2.57
CA MET A 158 -10.51 6.54 1.94
C MET A 158 -10.02 5.40 2.84
N ALA A 159 -9.06 5.61 3.73
CA ALA A 159 -8.64 4.59 4.70
C ALA A 159 -9.74 4.30 5.72
N PHE A 160 -10.53 5.32 6.12
CA PHE A 160 -11.73 5.10 6.94
C PHE A 160 -12.81 4.30 6.20
N LEU A 161 -12.99 4.56 4.90
CA LEU A 161 -13.92 3.77 4.08
C LEU A 161 -13.42 2.34 3.94
N LEU A 162 -12.12 2.14 3.72
CA LEU A 162 -11.51 0.82 3.64
C LEU A 162 -11.78 -0.02 4.89
N GLU A 163 -11.45 0.51 6.06
CA GLU A 163 -11.66 -0.15 7.37
C GLU A 163 -13.14 -0.32 7.74
N HIS A 164 -14.05 0.39 7.06
CA HIS A 164 -15.47 0.19 7.25
C HIS A 164 -16.00 -1.01 6.47
N TYR A 165 -15.48 -1.25 5.26
CA TYR A 165 -15.99 -2.26 4.34
C TYR A 165 -15.19 -3.57 4.35
N TYR A 166 -13.93 -3.54 4.77
CA TYR A 166 -13.02 -4.68 4.72
C TYR A 166 -12.48 -5.01 6.11
N SER A 167 -12.35 -6.30 6.39
CA SER A 167 -11.67 -6.83 7.58
C SER A 167 -10.16 -6.62 7.48
N LYS A 168 -9.45 -6.78 8.61
CA LYS A 168 -7.99 -6.65 8.66
C LYS A 168 -7.28 -7.65 7.75
N ASP A 169 -7.75 -8.88 7.68
CA ASP A 169 -7.17 -9.91 6.82
C ASP A 169 -7.35 -9.57 5.34
N GLU A 170 -8.53 -9.08 4.94
CA GLU A 170 -8.78 -8.62 3.56
C GLU A 170 -7.93 -7.39 3.22
N ILE A 171 -7.75 -6.46 4.15
CA ILE A 171 -6.88 -5.29 3.93
C ILE A 171 -5.42 -5.74 3.75
N LEU A 172 -4.94 -6.67 4.56
CA LEU A 172 -3.59 -7.23 4.42
C LEU A 172 -3.43 -8.00 3.10
N GLU A 173 -4.46 -8.73 2.69
CA GLU A 173 -4.53 -9.40 1.38
C GLU A 173 -4.38 -8.40 0.24
N ILE A 174 -5.18 -7.32 0.23
CA ILE A 174 -5.10 -6.27 -0.80
C ILE A 174 -3.72 -5.60 -0.76
N TYR A 175 -3.18 -5.32 0.43
CA TYR A 175 -1.84 -4.74 0.56
C TYR A 175 -0.77 -5.61 -0.10
N LEU A 176 -0.73 -6.91 0.24
CA LEU A 176 0.25 -7.84 -0.30
C LEU A 176 0.13 -8.01 -1.81
N ASN A 177 -1.06 -7.86 -2.38
CA ASN A 177 -1.29 -7.92 -3.83
C ASN A 177 -1.05 -6.59 -4.57
N THR A 178 -0.86 -5.47 -3.86
CA THR A 178 -0.71 -4.14 -4.48
C THR A 178 0.59 -3.44 -4.14
N ALA A 179 1.33 -3.91 -3.14
CA ALA A 179 2.63 -3.36 -2.76
C ALA A 179 3.66 -3.52 -3.88
N TYR A 180 4.47 -2.49 -4.11
CA TYR A 180 5.60 -2.53 -5.03
C TYR A 180 6.86 -3.01 -4.32
N PHE A 181 7.41 -4.15 -4.74
CA PHE A 181 8.57 -4.78 -4.12
C PHE A 181 9.89 -4.43 -4.82
N GLY A 182 9.85 -3.64 -5.89
CA GLY A 182 11.04 -3.32 -6.68
C GLY A 182 11.22 -4.27 -7.85
N ALA A 183 12.21 -4.02 -8.72
CA ALA A 183 12.48 -4.84 -9.90
C ALA A 183 11.24 -5.09 -10.81
N ASN A 184 10.35 -4.10 -10.91
CA ASN A 184 9.05 -4.21 -11.60
C ASN A 184 8.08 -5.25 -11.00
N ALA A 185 8.35 -5.80 -9.81
CA ALA A 185 7.45 -6.71 -9.12
C ALA A 185 6.41 -5.93 -8.31
N THR A 186 5.13 -6.05 -8.69
CA THR A 186 4.00 -5.49 -7.94
C THR A 186 3.08 -6.61 -7.49
N GLY A 187 2.83 -6.68 -6.19
CA GLY A 187 2.14 -7.81 -5.58
C GLY A 187 3.07 -8.96 -5.23
N ILE A 188 2.61 -9.80 -4.31
CA ILE A 188 3.43 -10.82 -3.67
C ILE A 188 3.80 -11.99 -4.60
N ASP A 189 2.93 -12.34 -5.55
CA ASP A 189 3.23 -13.39 -6.53
C ASP A 189 4.39 -12.99 -7.43
N ASP A 190 4.33 -11.79 -8.02
CA ASP A 190 5.40 -11.21 -8.82
C ASP A 190 6.72 -11.16 -8.03
N ALA A 191 6.66 -10.74 -6.77
CA ALA A 191 7.85 -10.64 -5.92
C ALA A 191 8.46 -12.02 -5.62
N ALA A 192 7.65 -13.01 -5.23
CA ALA A 192 8.12 -14.37 -4.95
C ALA A 192 8.80 -15.02 -6.18
N ARG A 193 8.23 -14.80 -7.38
CA ARG A 193 8.82 -15.30 -8.62
C ARG A 193 10.09 -14.54 -9.01
N THR A 194 10.05 -13.21 -8.95
CA THR A 194 11.15 -12.34 -9.38
C THR A 194 12.41 -12.56 -8.55
N TYR A 195 12.27 -12.67 -7.23
CA TYR A 195 13.42 -12.76 -6.34
C TYR A 195 13.86 -14.19 -6.06
N PHE A 196 12.94 -15.16 -6.03
CA PHE A 196 13.24 -16.50 -5.52
C PHE A 196 12.74 -17.66 -6.38
N THR A 197 12.11 -17.39 -7.53
CA THR A 197 11.52 -18.44 -8.39
C THR A 197 10.59 -19.37 -7.61
N THR A 198 9.83 -18.82 -6.66
CA THR A 198 8.91 -19.56 -5.77
C THR A 198 7.49 -19.01 -5.84
N THR A 199 6.58 -19.55 -5.03
CA THR A 199 5.20 -19.05 -4.86
C THR A 199 5.02 -18.39 -3.49
N PRO A 200 4.03 -17.49 -3.32
CA PRO A 200 3.78 -16.80 -2.05
C PRO A 200 3.58 -17.75 -0.86
N GLU A 201 2.93 -18.89 -1.07
CA GLU A 201 2.71 -19.92 -0.06
C GLU A 201 4.01 -20.54 0.45
N LYS A 202 5.02 -20.65 -0.42
CA LYS A 202 6.31 -21.33 -0.15
C LYS A 202 7.40 -20.39 0.36
N LEU A 203 7.10 -19.10 0.53
CA LEU A 203 8.05 -18.15 1.10
C LEU A 203 8.39 -18.54 2.54
N ASP A 204 9.65 -18.90 2.75
CA ASP A 204 10.16 -19.14 4.10
C ASP A 204 10.42 -17.83 4.87
N LEU A 205 10.81 -17.94 6.13
CA LEU A 205 11.08 -16.78 6.99
C LEU A 205 12.18 -15.85 6.45
N ALA A 206 13.22 -16.41 5.81
CA ALA A 206 14.32 -15.61 5.27
C ALA A 206 13.87 -14.85 4.02
N GLN A 207 13.15 -15.50 3.11
CA GLN A 207 12.59 -14.88 1.92
C GLN A 207 11.52 -13.84 2.28
N ALA A 208 10.61 -14.17 3.20
CA ALA A 208 9.56 -13.27 3.68
C ALA A 208 10.11 -11.99 4.32
N SER A 209 11.08 -12.14 5.23
CA SER A 209 11.73 -11.00 5.88
C SER A 209 12.50 -10.12 4.90
N MET A 210 13.10 -10.72 3.85
CA MET A 210 13.74 -9.95 2.78
C MET A 210 12.71 -9.11 2.02
N LEU A 211 11.61 -9.72 1.55
CA LEU A 211 10.57 -9.01 0.79
C LEU A 211 9.90 -7.90 1.59
N ALA A 212 9.57 -8.14 2.86
CA ALA A 212 8.97 -7.12 3.72
C ALA A 212 9.91 -5.91 3.91
N GLY A 213 11.23 -6.15 3.93
CA GLY A 213 12.22 -5.09 4.02
C GLY A 213 12.27 -4.19 2.78
N LEU A 214 11.86 -4.69 1.61
CA LEU A 214 11.95 -3.95 0.35
C LEU A 214 10.96 -2.78 0.29
N VAL A 215 9.77 -2.94 0.85
CA VAL A 215 8.63 -2.04 0.59
C VAL A 215 8.92 -0.58 0.97
N GLN A 216 9.73 -0.35 2.01
CA GLN A 216 10.11 0.99 2.45
C GLN A 216 10.86 1.79 1.37
N ALA A 217 11.79 1.15 0.67
CA ALA A 217 12.58 1.77 -0.38
C ALA A 217 12.95 0.74 -1.48
N PRO A 218 11.98 0.33 -2.32
CA PRO A 218 12.11 -0.86 -3.17
C PRO A 218 13.25 -0.80 -4.18
N THR A 219 13.64 0.41 -4.59
CA THR A 219 14.78 0.62 -5.49
C THR A 219 16.12 0.51 -4.74
N TYR A 220 16.20 1.05 -3.52
CA TYR A 220 17.45 1.10 -2.75
C TYR A 220 17.78 -0.25 -2.10
N TYR A 221 16.77 -0.92 -1.53
CA TYR A 221 16.91 -2.23 -0.89
C TYR A 221 16.78 -3.40 -1.86
N ASN A 222 16.77 -3.16 -3.18
CA ASN A 222 16.68 -4.24 -4.15
C ASN A 222 17.88 -5.20 -4.02
N PRO A 223 17.69 -6.47 -3.59
CA PRO A 223 18.80 -7.37 -3.29
C PRO A 223 19.55 -7.83 -4.55
N LEU A 224 18.97 -7.65 -5.74
CA LEU A 224 19.65 -7.89 -7.03
C LEU A 224 20.65 -6.79 -7.39
N LYS A 225 20.59 -5.63 -6.73
CA LYS A 225 21.45 -4.46 -7.00
C LYS A 225 22.27 -4.04 -5.79
N ASN A 226 21.72 -4.17 -4.58
CA ASN A 226 22.31 -3.72 -3.34
C ASN A 226 22.04 -4.73 -2.21
N TYR A 227 22.69 -5.89 -2.31
CA TYR A 227 22.45 -7.01 -1.41
C TYR A 227 22.78 -6.68 0.04
N ASP A 228 23.87 -5.96 0.30
CA ASP A 228 24.30 -5.64 1.67
C ASP A 228 23.28 -4.74 2.38
N ALA A 229 22.76 -3.71 1.70
CA ALA A 229 21.70 -2.88 2.26
C ALA A 229 20.40 -3.67 2.45
N ALA A 230 20.05 -4.54 1.50
CA ALA A 230 18.90 -5.42 1.60
C ALA A 230 19.00 -6.38 2.79
N LYS A 231 20.18 -6.98 3.02
CA LYS A 231 20.47 -7.83 4.17
C LYS A 231 20.44 -7.06 5.49
N ALA A 232 20.98 -5.85 5.53
CA ALA A 232 20.89 -5.00 6.71
C ALA A 232 19.41 -4.71 7.05
N ARG A 233 18.60 -4.40 6.04
CA ARG A 233 17.16 -4.17 6.23
C ARG A 233 16.41 -5.44 6.63
N GLN A 234 16.74 -6.60 6.04
CA GLN A 234 16.19 -7.90 6.45
C GLN A 234 16.46 -8.18 7.93
N LYS A 235 17.67 -7.86 8.42
CA LYS A 235 18.00 -8.00 9.85
C LYS A 235 17.05 -7.16 10.71
N THR A 236 16.77 -5.91 10.33
CA THR A 236 15.77 -5.07 11.02
C THR A 236 14.41 -5.74 11.06
N VAL A 237 13.93 -6.29 9.94
CA VAL A 237 12.64 -7.01 9.88
C VAL A 237 12.61 -8.18 10.85
N LEU A 238 13.65 -9.03 10.84
CA LEU A 238 13.73 -10.19 11.73
C LEU A 238 13.77 -9.78 13.21
N THR A 239 14.50 -8.71 13.55
CA THR A 239 14.50 -8.14 14.90
C THR A 239 13.09 -7.70 15.31
N LEU A 240 12.40 -6.93 14.46
CA LEU A 240 11.04 -6.47 14.74
C LEU A 240 10.05 -7.63 14.90
N MET A 241 10.19 -8.68 14.09
CA MET A 241 9.37 -9.89 14.22
C MET A 241 9.62 -10.61 15.55
N ALA A 242 10.87 -10.67 16.01
CA ALA A 242 11.22 -11.28 17.29
C ALA A 242 10.72 -10.45 18.48
N GLU A 243 10.89 -9.12 18.45
CA GLU A 243 10.39 -8.19 19.47
C GLU A 243 8.87 -8.25 19.64
N GLN A 244 8.16 -8.54 18.55
CA GLN A 244 6.70 -8.69 18.53
C GLN A 244 6.23 -10.13 18.80
N GLY A 245 7.15 -11.07 19.02
CA GLY A 245 6.83 -12.46 19.38
C GLY A 245 6.34 -13.34 18.21
N TYR A 246 6.48 -12.89 16.96
CA TYR A 246 6.13 -13.72 15.79
C TYR A 246 7.13 -14.85 15.56
N ILE A 247 8.38 -14.67 16.01
CA ILE A 247 9.47 -15.64 15.95
C ILE A 247 10.31 -15.55 17.23
N SER A 248 11.08 -16.59 17.52
CA SER A 248 12.15 -16.53 18.52
C SER A 248 13.39 -15.80 17.96
N PRO A 249 14.24 -15.20 18.84
CA PRO A 249 15.52 -14.64 18.42
C PRO A 249 16.41 -15.65 17.68
N GLU A 250 16.36 -16.93 18.06
CA GLU A 250 17.12 -18.02 17.44
C GLU A 250 16.66 -18.27 16.00
N GLN A 251 15.34 -18.34 15.77
CA GLN A 251 14.77 -18.45 14.41
C GLN A 251 15.15 -17.24 13.55
N GLY A 252 15.15 -16.04 14.12
CA GLY A 252 15.59 -14.83 13.44
C GLY A 252 17.06 -14.90 13.02
N ALA A 253 17.94 -15.34 13.93
CA ALA A 253 19.36 -15.51 13.65
C ALA A 253 19.64 -16.60 12.59
N GLU A 254 18.90 -17.70 12.62
CA GLU A 254 18.99 -18.78 11.63
C GLU A 254 18.54 -18.29 10.24
N ALA A 255 17.37 -17.65 10.16
CA ALA A 255 16.86 -17.09 8.91
C ALA A 255 17.81 -16.03 8.32
N TYR A 256 18.46 -15.23 9.16
CA TYR A 256 19.43 -14.24 8.70
C TYR A 256 20.69 -14.87 8.10
N LYS A 257 21.14 -16.03 8.60
CA LYS A 257 22.32 -16.74 8.07
C LYS A 257 22.04 -17.44 6.74
N LYS A 258 20.78 -17.76 6.45
CA LYS A 258 20.40 -18.43 5.21
C LYS A 258 20.77 -17.57 4.00
N GLU A 259 21.48 -18.18 3.04
CA GLU A 259 21.65 -17.60 1.71
C GLU A 259 20.36 -17.79 0.92
N ILE A 260 19.76 -16.67 0.51
CA ILE A 260 18.45 -16.65 -0.16
C ILE A 260 18.54 -16.28 -1.63
N LEU A 261 19.71 -15.83 -2.10
CA LEU A 261 20.00 -15.57 -3.50
C LEU A 261 21.30 -16.30 -3.85
N GLU A 262 21.32 -16.94 -5.02
CA GLU A 262 22.57 -17.43 -5.60
C GLU A 262 23.42 -16.22 -5.98
N ARG A 263 24.53 -15.99 -5.27
CA ARG A 263 25.50 -14.96 -5.64
C ARG A 263 26.20 -15.43 -6.92
N LYS A 264 26.00 -14.71 -8.02
CA LYS A 264 26.79 -14.90 -9.25
C LYS A 264 28.14 -14.21 -9.13
#